data_AF-A0A916W443-F1
#
_entry.id   AF-A0A916W443-F1
#
_cell.length_a   1.000
_cell.length_b   1.000
_cell.length_c   1.000
_cell.angle_alpha   90.00
_cell.angle_beta   90.00
_cell.angle_gamma   90.00
#
_symmetry.space_group_name_H-M   'P 1'
#
loop_
_entity.id
_entity.type
_entity.pdbx_description
1 polymer ?
#
loop_
_entity_poly.entity_id
_entity_poly.type
_entity_poly.pdbx_seq_one_letter_code
_entity_poly.pdbx_strand_id
1 'polypeptide(L)'
;MTEPVLEILNLRKNFGALKATDDVSLTLMPGEIHALIGPNGAGKSTLIQQISGALTPTSGTIRFLGRDMAGMDMAARARAGLGRTFQISSIAPEFSALRNVILAVQARQGSSFRFFRPVARDRSLIEPAMVMLERVGLAARSRIPAGELSHGERRLLEIAIALSLEPKAFLFDEPMAGLGADGSKSLTALLSELRHVAPILLVEHDMDAVFALADRISVLVYGRIIATGTVEEIRSHPEVRRAYLGEGA
;
A
#
# COMPACT_ATOMS: atom_id res chain seq x y z
N MET A 1 11.34 22.77 6.68
CA MET A 1 11.64 21.46 6.07
C MET A 1 10.39 20.62 6.16
N THR A 2 9.98 19.96 5.08
CA THR A 2 8.78 19.11 5.10
C THR A 2 9.09 17.86 5.92
N GLU A 3 8.22 17.52 6.88
CA GLU A 3 8.39 16.32 7.71
C GLU A 3 7.90 15.05 6.97
N PRO A 4 8.51 13.89 7.21
CA PRO A 4 8.04 12.63 6.63
C PRO A 4 6.69 12.21 7.23
N VAL A 5 5.81 11.67 6.38
CA VAL A 5 4.55 11.05 6.79
C VAL A 5 4.79 9.71 7.48
N LEU A 6 5.74 8.92 7.00
CA LEU A 6 6.20 7.68 7.64
C LEU A 6 7.71 7.77 7.84
N GLU A 7 8.19 7.49 9.04
CA GLU A 7 9.60 7.43 9.37
C GLU A 7 9.91 6.11 10.06
N ILE A 8 10.90 5.39 9.53
CA ILE A 8 11.40 4.13 10.07
C ILE A 8 12.85 4.37 10.46
N LEU A 9 13.21 4.06 11.70
CA LEU A 9 14.54 4.30 12.26
C LEU A 9 15.10 3.00 12.83
N ASN A 10 16.24 2.57 12.28
CA ASN A 10 17.06 1.45 12.76
C ASN A 10 16.25 0.18 13.07
N LEU A 11 15.27 -0.13 12.22
CA LEU A 11 14.32 -1.21 12.45
C LEU A 11 15.03 -2.56 12.34
N ARG A 12 14.76 -3.45 13.29
CA ARG A 12 15.31 -4.81 13.29
C ARG A 12 14.24 -5.85 13.54
N LYS A 13 14.40 -7.02 12.94
CA LYS A 13 13.59 -8.21 13.19
C LYS A 13 14.42 -9.47 13.05
N ASN A 14 14.50 -10.23 14.13
CA ASN A 14 15.18 -11.51 14.17
C ASN A 14 14.16 -12.65 14.31
N PHE A 15 14.35 -13.72 13.55
CA PHE A 15 13.68 -15.02 13.69
C PHE A 15 14.75 -16.06 14.02
N GLY A 16 15.00 -16.27 15.31
CA GLY A 16 16.17 -17.05 15.75
C GLY A 16 17.46 -16.41 15.25
N ALA A 17 18.27 -17.17 14.50
CA ALA A 17 19.51 -16.69 13.90
C ALA A 17 19.31 -15.85 12.62
N LEU A 18 18.13 -15.90 12.00
CA LEU A 18 17.84 -15.17 10.77
C LEU A 18 17.49 -13.72 11.09
N LYS A 19 18.30 -12.79 10.60
CA LYS A 19 17.98 -11.35 10.61
C LYS A 19 17.17 -11.01 9.38
N ALA A 20 15.84 -10.98 9.51
CA ALA A 20 14.95 -10.67 8.40
C ALA A 20 14.89 -9.15 8.09
N THR A 21 15.18 -8.34 9.10
CA THR A 21 15.34 -6.87 8.98
C THR A 21 16.49 -6.49 9.89
N ASP A 22 17.48 -5.77 9.36
CA ASP A 22 18.74 -5.50 10.04
C ASP A 22 19.15 -4.05 9.80
N ASP A 23 18.68 -3.17 10.69
CA ASP A 23 19.02 -1.75 10.70
C ASP A 23 18.44 -0.96 9.52
N VAL A 24 17.17 -1.21 9.23
CA VAL A 24 16.46 -0.54 8.14
C VAL A 24 15.98 0.83 8.60
N SER A 25 16.36 1.87 7.86
CA SER A 25 15.82 3.22 8.01
C SER A 25 15.28 3.72 6.68
N LEU A 26 14.04 4.21 6.68
CA LEU A 26 13.32 4.63 5.46
C LEU A 26 12.33 5.74 5.82
N THR A 27 12.17 6.70 4.91
CA THR A 27 11.20 7.79 5.04
C THR A 27 10.25 7.80 3.85
N LEU A 28 8.99 8.16 4.11
CA LEU A 28 7.99 8.48 3.09
C LEU A 28 7.56 9.94 3.25
N MET A 29 7.85 10.76 2.26
CA MET A 29 7.54 12.18 2.21
C MET A 29 6.11 12.43 1.68
N PRO A 30 5.47 13.54 2.07
CA PRO A 30 4.17 13.90 1.49
C PRO A 30 4.21 14.01 -0.04
N GLY A 31 3.20 13.46 -0.71
CA GLY A 31 3.02 13.57 -2.16
C GLY A 31 4.00 12.76 -3.01
N GLU A 32 4.84 11.91 -2.42
CA GLU A 32 5.78 11.04 -3.15
C GLU A 32 5.25 9.61 -3.31
N ILE A 33 5.70 8.94 -4.36
CA ILE A 33 5.69 7.49 -4.51
C ILE A 33 7.11 7.00 -4.23
N HIS A 34 7.29 6.33 -3.10
CA HIS A 34 8.54 5.69 -2.74
C HIS A 34 8.44 4.20 -3.02
N ALA A 35 9.23 3.68 -3.97
CA ALA A 35 9.31 2.25 -4.21
C ALA A 35 10.36 1.57 -3.32
N LEU A 36 9.98 0.46 -2.70
CA LEU A 36 10.87 -0.47 -2.02
C LEU A 36 11.03 -1.71 -2.89
N ILE A 37 12.22 -1.86 -3.47
CA ILE A 37 12.59 -3.02 -4.26
C ILE A 37 13.58 -3.87 -3.46
N GLY A 38 13.58 -5.18 -3.67
CA GLY A 38 14.61 -6.13 -3.24
C GLY A 38 14.43 -7.49 -3.93
N PRO A 39 15.47 -8.34 -4.07
CA PRO A 39 15.30 -9.71 -4.58
C PRO A 39 14.34 -10.53 -3.70
N ASN A 40 13.95 -11.70 -4.18
CA ASN A 40 13.12 -12.62 -3.39
C ASN A 40 13.86 -13.01 -2.10
N GLY A 41 13.15 -12.96 -0.97
CA GLY A 41 13.75 -13.21 0.35
C GLY A 41 14.54 -12.04 0.94
N ALA A 42 14.57 -10.86 0.30
CA ALA A 42 15.28 -9.69 0.83
C ALA A 42 14.70 -9.10 2.13
N GLY A 43 13.49 -9.49 2.55
CA GLY A 43 12.83 -8.99 3.75
C GLY A 43 11.73 -7.94 3.49
N LYS A 44 11.31 -7.72 2.23
CA LYS A 44 10.28 -6.73 1.87
C LYS A 44 8.96 -6.97 2.61
N SER A 45 8.39 -8.17 2.50
CA SER A 45 7.13 -8.52 3.15
C SER A 45 7.25 -8.45 4.68
N THR A 46 8.40 -8.82 5.26
CA THR A 46 8.67 -8.64 6.69
C THR A 46 8.58 -7.18 7.08
N LEU A 47 9.22 -6.29 6.33
CA LEU A 47 9.19 -4.86 6.58
C LEU A 47 7.77 -4.29 6.45
N ILE A 48 7.02 -4.69 5.44
CA ILE A 48 5.60 -4.31 5.25
C ILE A 48 4.72 -4.78 6.41
N GLN A 49 4.92 -6.01 6.88
CA GLN A 49 4.23 -6.52 8.07
C GLN A 49 4.59 -5.73 9.33
N GLN A 50 5.84 -5.28 9.47
CA GLN A 50 6.26 -4.43 10.58
C GLN A 50 5.66 -3.02 10.50
N ILE A 51 5.62 -2.41 9.32
CA ILE A 51 5.03 -1.09 9.08
C ILE A 51 3.52 -1.12 9.33
N SER A 52 2.84 -2.19 8.91
CA SER A 52 1.40 -2.34 9.09
C SER A 52 0.98 -2.85 10.47
N GLY A 53 1.91 -3.24 11.33
CA GLY A 53 1.59 -3.73 12.69
C GLY A 53 1.13 -5.18 12.74
N ALA A 54 1.30 -5.94 11.65
CA ALA A 54 1.10 -7.40 11.64
C ALA A 54 2.25 -8.15 12.36
N LEU A 55 3.42 -7.54 12.39
CA LEU A 55 4.64 -8.13 12.96
C LEU A 55 5.36 -7.13 13.85
N THR A 56 5.54 -7.46 15.12
CA THR A 56 6.28 -6.59 16.05
C THR A 56 7.78 -6.61 15.73
N PRO A 57 8.43 -5.44 15.54
CA PRO A 57 9.88 -5.34 15.44
C PRO A 57 10.59 -5.85 16.71
N THR A 58 11.83 -6.32 16.56
CA THR A 58 12.69 -6.64 17.71
C THR A 58 13.26 -5.36 18.34
N SER A 59 13.60 -4.37 17.51
CA SER A 59 14.04 -3.04 17.94
C SER A 59 13.82 -2.01 16.82
N GLY A 60 14.10 -0.74 17.14
CA GLY A 60 13.90 0.40 16.24
C GLY A 60 12.52 1.03 16.41
N THR A 61 12.27 2.08 15.65
CA THR A 61 11.08 2.93 15.81
C THR A 61 10.38 3.12 14.47
N ILE A 62 9.05 3.12 14.49
CA ILE A 62 8.21 3.50 13.35
C ILE A 62 7.34 4.66 13.81
N ARG A 63 7.47 5.80 13.16
CA ARG A 63 6.62 6.97 13.38
C ARG A 63 5.72 7.21 12.18
N PHE A 64 4.48 7.56 12.44
CA PHE A 64 3.50 7.94 11.42
C PHE A 64 2.90 9.28 11.81
N LEU A 65 3.00 10.28 10.92
CA LEU A 65 2.61 11.67 11.18
C LEU A 65 3.23 12.19 12.50
N GLY A 66 4.53 11.93 12.69
CA GLY A 66 5.29 12.30 13.89
C GLY A 66 5.00 11.47 15.15
N ARG A 67 3.98 10.61 15.15
CA ARG A 67 3.60 9.78 16.31
C ARG A 67 4.27 8.41 16.28
N ASP A 68 4.87 7.98 17.39
CA ASP A 68 5.37 6.62 17.54
C ASP A 68 4.22 5.58 17.49
N MET A 69 4.40 4.57 16.65
CA MET A 69 3.45 3.48 16.39
C MET A 69 3.72 2.22 17.22
N ALA A 70 4.65 2.28 18.19
CA ALA A 70 4.91 1.20 19.13
C ALA A 70 3.63 0.74 19.84
N GLY A 71 3.43 -0.57 19.92
CA GLY A 71 2.25 -1.18 20.55
C GLY A 71 0.94 -1.06 19.76
N MET A 72 0.90 -0.32 18.64
CA MET A 72 -0.29 -0.24 17.79
C MET A 72 -0.40 -1.45 16.86
N ASP A 73 -1.51 -2.17 16.97
CA ASP A 73 -1.90 -3.25 16.06
C ASP A 73 -2.36 -2.70 14.70
N MET A 74 -2.56 -3.60 13.73
CA MET A 74 -2.94 -3.22 12.36
C MET A 74 -4.22 -2.38 12.29
N ALA A 75 -5.23 -2.71 13.10
CA ALA A 75 -6.49 -1.96 13.11
C ALA A 75 -6.30 -0.53 13.64
N ALA A 76 -5.47 -0.35 14.68
CA ALA A 76 -5.12 0.96 15.21
C ALA A 76 -4.32 1.78 14.19
N ARG A 77 -3.39 1.17 13.44
CA ARG A 77 -2.64 1.87 12.39
C ARG A 77 -3.53 2.28 11.22
N ALA A 78 -4.44 1.41 10.81
CA ALA A 78 -5.42 1.72 9.77
C ALA A 78 -6.33 2.90 10.18
N ARG A 79 -6.82 2.92 11.43
CA ARG A 79 -7.58 4.06 11.98
C ARG A 79 -6.77 5.35 12.07
N ALA A 80 -5.45 5.26 12.25
CA ALA A 80 -4.57 6.42 12.21
C ALA A 80 -4.36 6.97 10.79
N GLY A 81 -4.80 6.24 9.76
CA GLY A 81 -4.73 6.65 8.36
C GLY A 81 -3.67 5.91 7.54
N LEU A 82 -3.02 4.87 8.09
CA LEU A 82 -2.13 4.02 7.30
C LEU A 82 -2.95 3.00 6.50
N GLY A 83 -3.26 3.33 5.25
CA GLY A 83 -4.02 2.48 4.34
C GLY A 83 -3.13 1.40 3.75
N ARG A 84 -3.16 0.18 4.30
CA ARG A 84 -2.55 -0.99 3.66
C ARG A 84 -3.52 -1.62 2.68
N THR A 85 -3.03 -1.98 1.49
CA THR A 85 -3.82 -2.75 0.53
C THR A 85 -3.03 -3.98 0.09
N PHE A 86 -3.75 -5.09 -0.17
CA PHE A 86 -3.26 -6.34 -0.76
C PHE A 86 -2.32 -7.23 0.07
N GLN A 87 -2.83 -7.74 1.19
CA GLN A 87 -2.52 -9.12 1.58
C GLN A 87 -3.57 -9.81 2.47
N ILE A 88 -4.75 -9.21 2.71
CA ILE A 88 -5.84 -9.90 3.42
C ILE A 88 -7.18 -9.51 2.80
N SER A 89 -7.96 -10.54 2.49
CA SER A 89 -9.32 -10.63 1.96
C SER A 89 -10.34 -9.66 2.59
N SER A 90 -10.22 -8.37 2.31
CA SER A 90 -11.18 -7.35 2.76
C SER A 90 -12.40 -7.22 1.84
N ILE A 91 -12.35 -7.85 0.67
CA ILE A 91 -13.48 -7.96 -0.24
C ILE A 91 -14.39 -9.11 0.21
N ALA A 92 -15.66 -8.80 0.46
CA ALA A 92 -16.74 -9.77 0.57
C ALA A 92 -17.22 -10.15 -0.86
N PRO A 93 -16.89 -11.35 -1.36
CA PRO A 93 -17.12 -11.71 -2.76
C PRO A 93 -18.61 -11.82 -3.12
N GLU A 94 -19.47 -12.15 -2.15
CA GLU A 94 -20.92 -12.24 -2.32
C GLU A 94 -21.59 -10.86 -2.37
N PHE A 95 -20.88 -9.81 -1.94
CA PHE A 95 -21.40 -8.45 -1.94
C PHE A 95 -21.02 -7.75 -3.23
N SER A 96 -21.87 -6.84 -3.68
CA SER A 96 -21.53 -6.01 -4.84
C SER A 96 -20.32 -5.12 -4.57
N ALA A 97 -19.67 -4.65 -5.63
CA ALA A 97 -18.61 -3.65 -5.53
C ALA A 97 -19.03 -2.46 -4.65
N LEU A 98 -20.23 -1.91 -4.89
CA LEU A 98 -20.79 -0.83 -4.08
C LEU A 98 -20.94 -1.19 -2.60
N ARG A 99 -21.45 -2.39 -2.29
CA ARG A 99 -21.63 -2.81 -0.89
C ARG A 99 -20.30 -2.96 -0.16
N ASN A 100 -19.27 -3.45 -0.84
CA ASN A 100 -17.92 -3.50 -0.29
C ASN A 100 -17.39 -2.11 0.08
N VAL A 101 -17.55 -1.13 -0.81
CA VAL A 101 -17.11 0.25 -0.55
C VAL A 101 -17.97 0.91 0.55
N ILE A 102 -19.27 0.66 0.59
CA ILE A 102 -20.16 1.15 1.66
C ILE A 102 -19.70 0.69 3.04
N LEU A 103 -19.24 -0.56 3.19
CA LEU A 103 -18.71 -1.05 4.47
C LEU A 103 -17.52 -0.22 4.95
N ALA A 104 -16.63 0.18 4.04
CA ALA A 104 -15.49 1.03 4.37
C ALA A 104 -15.92 2.45 4.76
N VAL A 105 -16.85 3.06 4.00
CA VAL A 105 -17.43 4.36 4.33
C VAL A 105 -18.10 4.33 5.71
N GLN A 106 -18.84 3.27 6.01
CA GLN A 106 -19.51 3.08 7.29
C GLN A 106 -18.50 2.92 8.44
N ALA A 107 -17.45 2.11 8.24
CA ALA A 107 -16.40 1.92 9.23
C ALA A 107 -15.70 3.25 9.58
N ARG A 108 -15.45 4.11 8.59
CA ARG A 108 -14.88 5.45 8.78
C ARG A 108 -15.81 6.38 9.55
N GLN A 109 -17.11 6.38 9.23
CA GLN A 109 -18.11 7.21 9.93
C GLN A 109 -18.34 6.75 11.38
N GLY A 110 -17.71 5.66 11.82
CA GLY A 110 -17.87 5.05 13.14
C GLY A 110 -19.11 4.17 13.21
N SER A 111 -19.23 3.37 14.29
CA SER A 111 -20.46 2.61 14.54
C SER A 111 -21.58 3.59 14.84
N SER A 112 -22.23 4.08 13.79
CA SER A 112 -23.55 4.65 13.93
C SER A 112 -24.40 3.57 14.57
N PHE A 113 -24.91 3.80 15.79
CA PHE A 113 -25.93 3.00 16.48
C PHE A 113 -27.26 2.92 15.69
N ARG A 114 -27.20 3.02 14.35
CA ARG A 114 -28.30 2.90 13.40
C ARG A 114 -28.59 1.43 13.13
N PHE A 115 -28.95 0.68 14.17
CA PHE A 115 -29.44 -0.70 14.06
C PHE A 115 -30.75 -0.80 13.24
N PHE A 116 -31.41 0.34 12.97
CA PHE A 116 -32.76 0.39 12.40
C PHE A 116 -32.87 0.92 10.96
N ARG A 117 -31.77 1.33 10.30
CA ARG A 117 -31.83 1.85 8.92
C ARG A 117 -31.15 0.89 7.93
N PRO A 118 -31.86 0.43 6.88
CA PRO A 118 -31.23 -0.39 5.85
C PRO A 118 -30.07 0.34 5.17
N VAL A 119 -28.84 -0.16 5.37
CA VAL A 119 -27.60 0.37 4.77
C VAL A 119 -27.74 0.50 3.24
N ALA A 120 -28.47 -0.43 2.60
CA ALA A 120 -28.72 -0.43 1.16
C ALA A 120 -29.55 0.75 0.63
N ARG A 121 -30.13 1.59 1.51
CA ARG A 121 -30.90 2.79 1.12
C ARG A 121 -30.37 4.08 1.76
N ASP A 122 -29.25 4.01 2.47
CA ASP A 122 -28.68 5.20 3.12
C ASP A 122 -27.84 5.99 2.12
N ARG A 123 -28.39 7.11 1.63
CA ARG A 123 -27.70 8.00 0.68
C ARG A 123 -26.38 8.53 1.23
N SER A 124 -26.27 8.72 2.55
CA SER A 124 -25.01 9.19 3.17
C SER A 124 -23.88 8.17 3.12
N LEU A 125 -24.16 6.93 2.74
CA LEU A 125 -23.18 5.87 2.51
C LEU A 125 -23.01 5.56 1.02
N ILE A 126 -24.12 5.54 0.28
CA ILE A 126 -24.12 5.21 -1.16
C ILE A 126 -23.39 6.28 -1.97
N GLU A 127 -23.66 7.56 -1.73
CA GLU A 127 -23.08 8.65 -2.53
C GLU A 127 -21.54 8.70 -2.39
N PRO A 128 -20.95 8.71 -1.18
CA PRO A 128 -19.50 8.64 -1.05
C PRO A 128 -18.89 7.36 -1.65
N ALA A 129 -19.58 6.22 -1.52
CA ALA A 129 -19.10 4.96 -2.07
C ALA A 129 -19.08 4.97 -3.61
N MET A 130 -20.11 5.54 -4.24
CA MET A 130 -20.14 5.70 -5.70
C MET A 130 -19.02 6.63 -6.19
N VAL A 131 -18.72 7.72 -5.47
CA VAL A 131 -17.59 8.60 -5.80
C VAL A 131 -16.28 7.81 -5.80
N MET A 132 -16.04 6.93 -4.82
CA MET A 132 -14.80 6.13 -4.80
C MET A 132 -14.75 5.10 -5.93
N LEU A 133 -15.88 4.51 -6.30
CA LEU A 133 -15.95 3.61 -7.47
C LEU A 133 -15.73 4.37 -8.79
N GLU A 134 -16.22 5.59 -8.91
CA GLU A 134 -15.97 6.46 -10.08
C GLU A 134 -14.48 6.79 -10.21
N ARG A 135 -13.81 7.13 -9.09
CA ARG A 135 -12.37 7.46 -9.09
C ARG A 135 -11.48 6.31 -9.57
N VAL A 136 -11.90 5.05 -9.36
CA VAL A 136 -11.16 3.86 -9.83
C VAL A 136 -11.73 3.28 -11.13
N GLY A 137 -12.72 3.93 -11.75
CA GLY A 137 -13.31 3.47 -13.02
C GLY A 137 -14.28 2.28 -12.91
N LEU A 138 -14.78 1.94 -11.71
CA LEU A 138 -15.67 0.80 -11.45
C LEU A 138 -17.16 1.16 -11.34
N ALA A 139 -17.56 2.41 -11.56
CA ALA A 139 -18.94 2.87 -11.37
C ALA A 139 -19.99 2.03 -12.13
N ALA A 140 -19.69 1.68 -13.40
CA ALA A 140 -20.57 0.86 -14.24
C ALA A 140 -20.76 -0.58 -13.72
N ARG A 141 -19.81 -1.06 -12.91
CA ARG A 141 -19.79 -2.41 -12.32
C ARG A 141 -20.18 -2.40 -10.84
N SER A 142 -20.63 -1.26 -10.31
CA SER A 142 -21.00 -1.03 -8.90
C SER A 142 -21.98 -2.07 -8.31
N ARG A 143 -22.88 -2.62 -9.13
CA ARG A 143 -23.90 -3.59 -8.70
C ARG A 143 -23.47 -5.05 -8.83
N ILE A 144 -22.32 -5.31 -9.44
CA ILE A 144 -21.86 -6.68 -9.69
C ILE A 144 -21.20 -7.26 -8.44
N PRO A 145 -21.50 -8.51 -8.06
CA PRO A 145 -20.82 -9.21 -6.98
C PRO A 145 -19.30 -9.18 -7.17
N ALA A 146 -18.56 -8.90 -6.11
CA ALA A 146 -17.11 -8.77 -6.20
C ALA A 146 -16.41 -10.07 -6.61
N GLY A 147 -17.04 -11.23 -6.37
CA GLY A 147 -16.58 -12.53 -6.88
C GLY A 147 -16.66 -12.70 -8.39
N GLU A 148 -17.51 -11.92 -9.08
CA GLU A 148 -17.66 -11.93 -10.55
C GLU A 148 -16.79 -10.88 -11.25
N LEU A 149 -16.09 -10.04 -10.47
CA LEU A 149 -15.13 -9.09 -11.01
C LEU A 149 -13.86 -9.84 -11.45
N SER A 150 -13.29 -9.39 -12.58
CA SER A 150 -11.97 -9.84 -13.02
C SER A 150 -10.90 -9.53 -11.98
N HIS A 151 -9.73 -10.16 -12.09
CA HIS A 151 -8.62 -9.92 -11.17
C HIS A 151 -8.22 -8.44 -11.08
N GLY A 152 -8.15 -7.74 -12.22
CA GLY A 152 -7.86 -6.30 -12.24
C GLY A 152 -8.96 -5.45 -11.62
N GLU A 153 -10.23 -5.77 -11.91
CA GLU A 153 -11.37 -5.09 -11.29
C GLU A 153 -11.39 -5.27 -9.76
N ARG A 154 -11.04 -6.46 -9.25
CA ARG A 154 -10.91 -6.67 -7.80
C ARG A 154 -9.80 -5.80 -7.19
N ARG A 155 -8.67 -5.62 -7.89
CA ARG A 155 -7.61 -4.70 -7.47
C ARG A 155 -8.12 -3.26 -7.38
N LEU A 156 -8.85 -2.79 -8.40
CA LEU A 156 -9.46 -1.46 -8.39
C LEU A 156 -10.48 -1.30 -7.24
N LEU A 157 -11.25 -2.34 -6.94
CA LEU A 157 -12.19 -2.34 -5.82
C LEU A 157 -11.49 -2.19 -4.47
N GLU A 158 -10.38 -2.90 -4.23
CA GLU A 158 -9.61 -2.73 -2.99
C GLU A 158 -9.05 -1.31 -2.85
N ILE A 159 -8.65 -0.68 -3.96
CA ILE A 159 -8.22 0.72 -3.96
C ILE A 159 -9.39 1.65 -3.60
N ALA A 160 -10.59 1.42 -4.14
CA ALA A 160 -11.77 2.21 -3.76
C ALA A 160 -12.14 2.05 -2.27
N ILE A 161 -12.01 0.84 -1.73
CA ILE A 161 -12.17 0.56 -0.29
C ILE A 161 -11.13 1.35 0.51
N ALA A 162 -9.86 1.30 0.12
CA ALA A 162 -8.78 2.02 0.80
C ALA A 162 -9.01 3.54 0.76
N LEU A 163 -9.41 4.10 -0.39
CA LEU A 163 -9.74 5.52 -0.54
C LEU A 163 -10.90 5.96 0.35
N SER A 164 -11.89 5.08 0.52
CA SER A 164 -13.05 5.36 1.36
C SER A 164 -12.69 5.60 2.83
N LEU A 165 -11.54 5.08 3.28
CA LEU A 165 -11.03 5.27 4.63
C LEU A 165 -10.28 6.59 4.84
N GLU A 166 -10.15 7.44 3.80
CA GLU A 166 -9.40 8.70 3.83
C GLU A 166 -7.96 8.53 4.35
N PRO A 167 -7.16 7.70 3.66
CA PRO A 167 -5.82 7.37 4.11
C PRO A 167 -4.90 8.59 4.08
N LYS A 168 -3.94 8.60 5.01
CA LYS A 168 -2.85 9.57 5.10
C LYS A 168 -1.56 9.06 4.49
N ALA A 169 -1.45 7.76 4.26
CA ALA A 169 -0.47 7.12 3.39
C ALA A 169 -1.00 5.79 2.87
N PHE A 170 -0.52 5.37 1.70
CA PHE A 170 -0.79 4.05 1.15
C PHE A 170 0.41 3.13 1.30
N LEU A 171 0.13 1.85 1.54
CA LEU A 171 1.08 0.76 1.50
C LEU A 171 0.59 -0.28 0.49
N PHE A 172 1.23 -0.32 -0.68
CA PHE A 172 0.87 -1.25 -1.75
C PHE A 172 1.92 -2.35 -1.87
N ASP A 173 1.47 -3.60 -1.75
CA ASP A 173 2.31 -4.80 -1.91
C ASP A 173 1.98 -5.48 -3.24
N GLU A 174 2.88 -5.36 -4.21
CA GLU A 174 2.79 -5.91 -5.58
C GLU A 174 1.45 -5.60 -6.30
N PRO A 175 1.06 -4.31 -6.47
CA PRO A 175 -0.11 -3.86 -7.24
C PRO A 175 -0.28 -4.45 -8.62
N MET A 176 0.82 -4.66 -9.34
CA MET A 176 0.80 -5.05 -10.74
C MET A 176 0.73 -6.57 -10.94
N ALA A 177 0.91 -7.35 -9.86
CA ALA A 177 0.97 -8.80 -9.94
C ALA A 177 -0.33 -9.40 -10.54
N GLY A 178 -0.16 -10.19 -11.61
CA GLY A 178 -1.27 -10.87 -12.30
C GLY A 178 -2.10 -9.99 -13.23
N LEU A 179 -1.72 -8.73 -13.47
CA LEU A 179 -2.33 -7.87 -14.48
C LEU A 179 -1.63 -8.05 -15.84
N GLY A 180 -2.41 -7.99 -16.92
CA GLY A 180 -1.86 -7.84 -18.27
C GLY A 180 -1.34 -6.41 -18.50
N ALA A 181 -0.60 -6.19 -19.60
CA ALA A 181 0.04 -4.91 -19.90
C ALA A 181 -0.90 -3.69 -19.82
N ASP A 182 -2.13 -3.81 -20.34
CA ASP A 182 -3.12 -2.72 -20.30
C ASP A 182 -3.64 -2.47 -18.88
N GLY A 183 -3.78 -3.53 -18.08
CA GLY A 183 -4.16 -3.44 -16.67
C GLY A 183 -3.07 -2.75 -15.85
N SER A 184 -1.80 -3.12 -16.04
CA SER A 184 -0.66 -2.49 -15.37
C SER A 184 -0.54 -1.01 -15.74
N LYS A 185 -0.72 -0.64 -17.01
CA LYS A 185 -0.74 0.76 -17.45
C LYS A 185 -1.86 1.57 -16.80
N SER A 186 -3.08 1.00 -16.77
CA SER A 186 -4.24 1.67 -16.17
C SER A 186 -4.04 1.88 -14.67
N LEU A 187 -3.51 0.87 -13.97
CA LEU A 187 -3.23 0.95 -12.55
C LEU A 187 -2.08 1.93 -12.26
N THR A 188 -1.05 1.96 -13.09
CA THR A 188 0.04 2.94 -13.03
C THR A 188 -0.51 4.37 -13.09
N ALA A 189 -1.36 4.67 -14.09
CA ALA A 189 -1.99 5.97 -14.20
C ALA A 189 -2.83 6.33 -12.95
N LEU A 190 -3.60 5.37 -12.42
CA LEU A 190 -4.36 5.57 -11.19
C LEU A 190 -3.44 5.86 -9.99
N LEU A 191 -2.37 5.10 -9.78
CA LEU A 191 -1.44 5.31 -8.67
C LEU A 191 -0.74 6.68 -8.77
N SER A 192 -0.41 7.11 -10.00
CA SER A 192 0.11 8.45 -10.25
C SER A 192 -0.85 9.55 -9.80
N GLU A 193 -2.15 9.39 -9.96
CA GLU A 193 -3.15 10.35 -9.45
C GLU A 193 -3.31 10.25 -7.92
N LEU A 194 -3.22 9.04 -7.37
CA LEU A 194 -3.43 8.80 -5.94
C LEU A 194 -2.36 9.41 -5.03
N ARG A 195 -1.15 9.63 -5.54
CA ARG A 195 -0.08 10.31 -4.77
C ARG A 195 -0.52 11.70 -4.28
N HIS A 196 -1.42 12.37 -5.00
CA HIS A 196 -1.96 13.68 -4.65
C HIS A 196 -2.99 13.62 -3.51
N VAL A 197 -3.54 12.42 -3.24
CA VAL A 197 -4.43 12.17 -2.09
C VAL A 197 -3.59 11.88 -0.86
N ALA A 198 -2.63 10.96 -0.98
CA ALA A 198 -1.70 10.58 0.08
C ALA A 198 -0.44 9.93 -0.53
N PRO A 199 0.73 10.07 0.10
CA PRO A 199 1.94 9.43 -0.39
C PRO A 199 1.85 7.91 -0.36
N ILE A 200 2.65 7.27 -1.22
CA ILE A 200 2.57 5.84 -1.49
C ILE A 200 3.92 5.18 -1.19
N LEU A 201 3.95 4.21 -0.29
CA LEU A 201 5.04 3.24 -0.21
C LEU A 201 4.66 2.00 -1.03
N LEU A 202 5.39 1.79 -2.12
CA LEU A 202 5.12 0.78 -3.13
C LEU A 202 6.15 -0.34 -3.04
N VAL A 203 5.73 -1.58 -2.84
CA VAL A 203 6.58 -2.75 -3.01
C VAL A 203 6.28 -3.36 -4.36
N GLU A 204 7.27 -3.40 -5.23
CA GLU A 204 7.15 -3.99 -6.55
C GLU A 204 8.42 -4.72 -6.96
N HIS A 205 8.25 -5.65 -7.89
CA HIS A 205 9.35 -6.34 -8.56
C HIS A 205 9.40 -6.06 -10.07
N ASP A 206 8.33 -5.51 -10.65
CA ASP A 206 8.32 -5.00 -12.01
C ASP A 206 9.09 -3.67 -12.08
N MET A 207 10.29 -3.72 -12.66
CA MET A 207 11.18 -2.56 -12.75
C MET A 207 10.66 -1.48 -13.69
N ASP A 208 9.90 -1.83 -14.73
CA ASP A 208 9.34 -0.84 -15.65
C ASP A 208 8.24 -0.03 -14.95
N ALA A 209 7.39 -0.70 -14.16
CA ALA A 209 6.39 -0.03 -13.34
C ALA A 209 7.02 0.83 -12.24
N VAL A 210 8.06 0.32 -11.56
CA VAL A 210 8.79 1.07 -10.54
C VAL A 210 9.40 2.33 -11.13
N PHE A 211 10.09 2.22 -12.27
CA PHE A 211 10.72 3.37 -12.91
C PHE A 211 9.72 4.38 -13.49
N ALA A 212 8.52 3.93 -13.89
CA ALA A 212 7.48 4.82 -14.36
C ALA A 212 6.77 5.60 -13.23
N LEU A 213 6.73 5.07 -12.01
CA LEU A 213 5.95 5.62 -10.90
C LEU A 213 6.77 6.29 -9.81
N ALA A 214 7.92 5.74 -9.47
CA ALA A 214 8.63 6.09 -8.25
C ALA A 214 9.36 7.43 -8.39
N ASP A 215 9.17 8.31 -7.41
CA ASP A 215 10.03 9.49 -7.24
C ASP A 215 11.36 9.09 -6.59
N ARG A 216 11.30 8.14 -5.65
CA ARG A 216 12.43 7.62 -4.89
C ARG A 216 12.35 6.11 -4.78
N ILE A 217 13.51 5.47 -4.79
CA ILE A 217 13.63 4.02 -4.70
C ILE A 217 14.60 3.66 -3.59
N SER A 218 14.19 2.78 -2.67
CA SER A 218 15.06 2.09 -1.72
C SER A 218 15.27 0.64 -2.16
N VAL A 219 16.53 0.19 -2.16
CA VAL A 219 16.89 -1.18 -2.51
C VAL A 219 17.23 -1.96 -1.25
N LEU A 220 16.41 -2.96 -0.94
CA LEU A 220 16.52 -3.86 0.19
C LEU A 220 17.20 -5.16 -0.24
N VAL A 221 18.29 -5.54 0.42
CA VAL A 221 19.03 -6.78 0.18
C VAL A 221 19.39 -7.39 1.53
N TYR A 222 19.04 -8.66 1.74
CA TYR A 222 19.29 -9.40 3.00
C TYR A 222 18.90 -8.62 4.27
N GLY A 223 17.73 -7.99 4.26
CA GLY A 223 17.20 -7.25 5.39
C GLY A 223 17.79 -5.86 5.60
N ARG A 224 18.63 -5.36 4.68
CA ARG A 224 19.27 -4.03 4.77
C ARG A 224 18.96 -3.17 3.56
N ILE A 225 18.80 -1.86 3.75
CA ILE A 225 18.75 -0.93 2.62
C ILE A 225 20.19 -0.63 2.20
N ILE A 226 20.54 -1.00 0.97
CA ILE A 226 21.88 -0.81 0.40
C ILE A 226 22.01 0.51 -0.37
N ALA A 227 20.90 1.02 -0.90
CA ALA A 227 20.85 2.27 -1.64
C ALA A 227 19.46 2.91 -1.50
N THR A 228 19.41 4.23 -1.50
CA THR A 228 18.18 5.02 -1.63
C THR A 228 18.47 6.25 -2.46
N GLY A 229 17.67 6.51 -3.49
CA GLY A 229 17.91 7.62 -4.40
C GLY A 229 16.79 7.78 -5.43
N THR A 230 17.02 8.65 -6.41
CA THR A 230 16.14 8.77 -7.58
C THR A 230 16.24 7.54 -8.48
N VAL A 231 15.35 7.44 -9.46
CA VAL A 231 15.36 6.40 -10.49
C VAL A 231 16.73 6.31 -11.19
N GLU A 232 17.31 7.45 -11.56
CA GLU A 232 18.59 7.55 -12.25
C GLU A 232 19.77 7.10 -11.37
N GLU A 233 19.77 7.51 -10.11
CA GLU A 233 20.80 7.12 -9.14
C GLU A 233 20.77 5.61 -8.89
N ILE A 234 19.58 5.03 -8.71
CA ILE A 234 19.44 3.59 -8.49
C ILE A 234 19.78 2.77 -9.74
N ARG A 235 19.40 3.23 -10.94
CA ARG A 235 19.74 2.54 -12.20
C ARG A 235 21.24 2.48 -12.44
N SER A 236 21.97 3.52 -12.04
CA SER A 236 23.43 3.59 -12.19
C SER A 236 24.20 2.94 -11.03
N HIS A 237 23.53 2.60 -9.92
CA HIS A 237 24.17 2.09 -8.71
C HIS A 237 24.80 0.69 -8.91
N PRO A 238 26.13 0.52 -8.75
CA PRO A 238 26.82 -0.75 -9.04
C PRO A 238 26.29 -1.95 -8.24
N GLU A 239 26.04 -1.77 -6.94
CA GLU A 239 25.53 -2.86 -6.10
C GLU A 239 24.09 -3.26 -6.45
N VAL A 240 23.27 -2.31 -6.91
CA VAL A 240 21.90 -2.60 -7.35
C VAL A 240 21.95 -3.41 -8.64
N ARG A 241 22.77 -3.00 -9.61
CA ARG A 241 23.00 -3.77 -10.84
C ARG A 241 23.48 -5.19 -10.54
N ARG A 242 24.41 -5.35 -9.60
CA ARG A 242 24.90 -6.68 -9.18
C ARG A 242 23.81 -7.52 -8.51
N ALA A 243 22.97 -6.93 -7.66
CA ALA A 243 21.90 -7.63 -6.96
C ALA A 243 20.71 -8.00 -7.86
N TYR A 244 20.48 -7.25 -8.94
CA TYR A 244 19.26 -7.34 -9.75
C TYR A 244 19.43 -7.69 -11.22
N LEU A 245 20.50 -7.21 -11.85
CA LEU A 245 20.67 -7.29 -13.30
C LEU A 245 21.71 -8.35 -13.70
N GLY A 246 22.45 -8.91 -12.73
CA GLY A 246 23.52 -9.87 -12.99
C GLY A 246 24.69 -9.26 -13.77
N GLU A 247 25.87 -9.85 -13.65
CA GLU A 247 26.96 -9.60 -14.61
C GLU A 247 26.59 -10.32 -15.92
N GLY A 248 25.94 -9.60 -16.85
CA GLY A 248 25.42 -10.25 -18.06
C GLY A 248 24.85 -9.31 -19.10
N ALA A 249 25.65 -8.36 -19.57
CA ALA A 249 25.63 -7.84 -20.93
C ALA A 249 27.03 -7.36 -21.31
#